data_AF-A0A6A4JIJ7-F1
#
_entry.id   AF-A0A6A4JIJ7-F1
#
_cell.length_a   1.000
_cell.length_b   1.000
_cell.length_c   1.000
_cell.angle_alpha   90.00
_cell.angle_beta   90.00
_cell.angle_gamma   90.00
#
_symmetry.space_group_name_H-M   'P 1'
#
loop_
_entity.id
_entity.type
_entity.pdbx_description
1 polymer ?
#
loop_
_entity_poly.entity_id
_entity_poly.type
_entity_poly.pdbx_seq_one_letter_code
_entity_poly.pdbx_strand_id
1 'polypeptide(L)'
;MLAACFLSTKDCLQMCMENLLDNLKKYPQDKKSTWACVKEVGSKHADLTLPLVPQLLSIHPFFDTPEPDVEDPHYITLLILVFNAAQHSPTMLQLFEEHTIKHYSYLRVTLPSLVPHLKLPGSVHFIEPEVSSAGAQLLWRLVDSLSGGARLQGEVIQRALPQLARLAEIDSQIAGPAQFITLFISCQITFSKILNDNLWCCNAPNTVQGNAVKKHITELLTQCLKLKYLFVGLESLELAAIKQLQLKALALHLVYIIKATNLSALALCERFLLKVERTQKYLMDNQISPDDFCRGVFMTMSSLEDTKPGAVARCLLPLLNTSNRIQPPKPNVNVRMCKATLSGPSSSPDAPVKFTAGLVMATPIDAEILGLQDPSALRIRIHYPDHQTHFCVPTFNHLRPTGGVGDYRLLTKALVSHGVWSEACYIEISLCIELSESELAHRVHYGIDPHLEICKPLKLYVAPKPVKRGI
;
A
#
# COMPACT_ATOMS: atom_id res chain seq x y z
N MET A 1 22.59 -9.96 10.80
CA MET A 1 23.72 -10.14 11.72
C MET A 1 24.82 -10.98 11.08
N LEU A 2 24.53 -12.23 10.65
CA LEU A 2 25.53 -13.08 9.95
C LEU A 2 26.14 -12.43 8.70
N ALA A 3 25.33 -11.78 7.86
CA ALA A 3 25.78 -10.99 6.71
C ALA A 3 26.84 -9.92 7.02
N ALA A 4 26.88 -9.42 8.26
CA ALA A 4 27.83 -8.38 8.67
C ALA A 4 29.19 -8.94 9.10
N CYS A 5 29.26 -10.24 9.43
CA CYS A 5 30.46 -10.87 9.97
C CYS A 5 31.48 -11.20 8.88
N PHE A 6 32.75 -11.25 9.28
CA PHE A 6 33.84 -11.83 8.48
C PHE A 6 34.16 -13.23 9.02
N LEU A 7 34.18 -14.23 8.14
CA LEU A 7 34.50 -15.61 8.44
C LEU A 7 36.00 -15.84 8.21
N SER A 8 36.64 -16.62 9.08
CA SER A 8 38.09 -16.80 9.07
C SER A 8 38.57 -17.95 8.18
N THR A 9 37.76 -18.99 7.98
CA THR A 9 38.15 -20.19 7.23
C THR A 9 37.04 -20.67 6.30
N LYS A 10 37.41 -21.47 5.29
CA LYS A 10 36.45 -22.09 4.36
C LYS A 10 35.45 -23.00 5.08
N ASP A 11 35.88 -23.67 6.16
CA ASP A 11 35.03 -24.60 6.91
C ASP A 11 33.94 -23.83 7.68
N CYS A 12 34.26 -22.63 8.18
CA CYS A 12 33.26 -21.74 8.77
C CYS A 12 32.22 -21.28 7.74
N LEU A 13 32.64 -20.99 6.50
CA LEU A 13 31.73 -20.63 5.41
C LEU A 13 30.83 -21.81 5.04
N GLN A 14 31.40 -23.01 4.90
CA GLN A 14 30.63 -24.22 4.62
C GLN A 14 29.59 -24.48 5.72
N MET A 15 30.00 -24.45 6.99
CA MET A 15 29.10 -24.63 8.14
C MET A 15 28.00 -23.55 8.18
N CYS A 16 28.33 -22.30 7.84
CA CYS A 16 27.35 -21.22 7.75
C CYS A 16 26.31 -21.52 6.67
N MET A 17 26.76 -21.95 5.49
CA MET A 17 25.87 -22.29 4.37
C MET A 17 24.97 -23.49 4.67
N GLU A 18 25.51 -24.57 5.22
CA GLU A 18 24.73 -25.76 5.60
C GLU A 18 23.61 -25.39 6.59
N ASN A 19 23.92 -24.60 7.63
CA ASN A 19 22.93 -24.15 8.60
C ASN A 19 21.86 -23.21 8.00
N LEU A 20 22.25 -22.34 7.06
CA LEU A 20 21.30 -21.46 6.35
C LEU A 20 20.37 -22.27 5.44
N LEU A 21 20.89 -23.30 4.76
CA LEU A 21 20.11 -24.18 3.90
C LEU A 21 19.17 -25.07 4.72
N ASP A 22 19.60 -25.57 5.88
CA ASP A 22 18.74 -26.30 6.81
C ASP A 22 17.66 -25.41 7.43
N ASN A 23 17.99 -24.14 7.69
CA ASN A 23 17.00 -23.16 8.12
C ASN A 23 15.96 -22.91 7.03
N LEU A 24 16.38 -22.76 5.77
CA LEU A 24 15.49 -22.57 4.63
C LEU A 24 14.55 -23.77 4.41
N LYS A 25 15.05 -25.00 4.60
CA LYS A 25 14.23 -26.22 4.55
C LYS A 25 13.14 -26.21 5.64
N LYS A 26 13.47 -25.75 6.85
CA LYS A 26 12.53 -25.67 7.99
C LYS A 26 11.55 -24.49 7.86
N TYR A 27 12.00 -23.38 7.28
CA TYR A 27 11.27 -22.11 7.24
C TYR A 27 11.36 -21.47 5.83
N PRO A 28 10.66 -22.05 4.83
CA PRO A 28 10.72 -21.57 3.44
C PRO A 28 10.20 -20.13 3.26
N GLN A 29 9.37 -19.64 4.19
CA GLN A 29 8.89 -18.25 4.21
C GLN A 29 10.01 -17.21 4.36
N ASP A 30 11.18 -17.60 4.87
CA ASP A 30 12.30 -16.69 5.12
C ASP A 30 13.30 -16.62 3.97
N LYS A 31 12.99 -17.25 2.83
CA LYS A 31 13.87 -17.34 1.64
C LYS A 31 14.50 -16.01 1.21
N LYS A 32 13.73 -14.91 1.17
CA LYS A 32 14.24 -13.60 0.77
C LYS A 32 15.34 -13.10 1.71
N SER A 33 15.18 -13.32 3.02
CA SER A 33 16.16 -12.91 4.02
C SER A 33 17.42 -13.77 4.00
N THR A 34 17.26 -15.08 3.76
CA THR A 34 18.37 -16.00 3.54
C THR A 34 19.17 -15.59 2.30
N TRP A 35 18.50 -15.33 1.18
CA TRP A 35 19.15 -14.89 -0.06
C TRP A 35 19.89 -13.55 0.10
N ALA A 36 19.28 -12.57 0.78
CA ALA A 36 19.94 -11.30 1.06
C ALA A 36 21.18 -11.49 1.96
N CYS A 37 21.12 -12.40 2.94
CA CYS A 37 22.26 -12.71 3.79
C CYS A 37 23.38 -13.38 2.99
N VAL A 38 23.04 -14.37 2.16
CA VAL A 38 24.01 -15.14 1.36
C VAL A 38 24.67 -14.28 0.29
N LYS A 39 23.93 -13.33 -0.31
CA LYS A 39 24.48 -12.30 -1.19
C LYS A 39 25.65 -11.55 -0.53
N GLU A 40 25.43 -11.01 0.66
CA GLU A 40 26.43 -10.25 1.41
C GLU A 40 27.59 -11.13 1.91
N VAL A 41 27.32 -12.39 2.24
CA VAL A 41 28.37 -13.35 2.59
C VAL A 41 29.26 -13.66 1.37
N GLY A 42 28.67 -13.87 0.20
CA GLY A 42 29.40 -14.14 -1.04
C GLY A 42 30.28 -12.97 -1.47
N SER A 43 29.76 -11.74 -1.41
CA SER A 43 30.53 -10.55 -1.79
C SER A 43 31.76 -10.31 -0.90
N LYS A 44 31.69 -10.66 0.38
CA LYS A 44 32.80 -10.49 1.34
C LYS A 44 33.83 -11.61 1.35
N HIS A 45 33.44 -12.83 0.97
CA HIS A 45 34.26 -14.03 1.16
C HIS A 45 34.57 -14.74 -0.16
N ALA A 46 34.93 -13.99 -1.20
CA ALA A 46 35.25 -14.56 -2.50
C ALA A 46 36.38 -15.59 -2.44
N ASP A 47 37.45 -15.29 -1.68
CA ASP A 47 38.62 -16.16 -1.52
C ASP A 47 38.30 -17.49 -0.83
N LEU A 48 37.39 -17.46 0.17
CA LEU A 48 36.95 -18.66 0.88
C LEU A 48 35.94 -19.47 0.09
N THR A 49 35.16 -18.81 -0.77
CA THR A 49 34.15 -19.45 -1.62
C THR A 49 34.79 -20.21 -2.77
N LEU A 50 35.85 -19.67 -3.37
CA LEU A 50 36.55 -20.26 -4.53
C LEU A 50 36.89 -21.75 -4.38
N PRO A 51 37.55 -22.22 -3.31
CA PRO A 51 37.88 -23.64 -3.14
C PRO A 51 36.65 -24.53 -2.89
N LEU A 52 35.49 -23.95 -2.53
CA LEU A 52 34.26 -24.69 -2.27
C LEU A 52 33.37 -24.82 -3.52
N VAL A 53 33.61 -24.02 -4.58
CA VAL A 53 32.75 -23.99 -5.77
C VAL A 53 32.49 -25.37 -6.38
N PRO A 54 33.49 -26.25 -6.59
CA PRO A 54 33.24 -27.58 -7.15
C PRO A 54 32.31 -28.42 -6.29
N GLN A 55 32.44 -28.32 -4.96
CA GLN A 55 31.59 -29.04 -4.02
C GLN A 55 30.17 -28.45 -3.97
N LEU A 56 30.06 -27.11 -3.93
CA LEU A 56 28.77 -26.42 -3.85
C LEU A 56 27.93 -26.62 -5.11
N LEU A 57 28.56 -26.60 -6.29
CA LEU A 57 27.88 -26.83 -7.57
C LEU A 57 27.83 -28.30 -7.97
N SER A 58 28.35 -29.22 -7.15
CA SER A 58 28.43 -30.66 -7.46
C SER A 58 29.10 -30.95 -8.82
N ILE A 59 30.18 -30.22 -9.11
CA ILE A 59 31.00 -30.37 -10.32
C ILE A 59 31.91 -31.59 -10.14
N HIS A 60 31.82 -32.56 -11.04
CA HIS A 60 32.69 -33.72 -11.05
C HIS A 60 33.70 -33.64 -12.21
N PRO A 61 35.01 -33.91 -12.01
CA PRO A 61 36.02 -33.71 -13.06
C PRO A 61 35.84 -34.56 -14.34
N PHE A 62 35.07 -35.65 -14.27
CA PHE A 62 34.95 -36.64 -15.35
C PHE A 62 33.51 -37.01 -15.72
N PHE A 63 32.52 -36.59 -14.92
CA PHE A 63 31.13 -37.01 -15.12
C PHE A 63 30.25 -35.78 -15.11
N ASP A 64 29.38 -35.69 -16.11
CA ASP A 64 28.31 -34.69 -16.11
C ASP A 64 27.27 -35.13 -15.08
N THR A 65 27.11 -34.34 -14.02
CA THR A 65 26.05 -34.55 -13.03
C THR A 65 24.70 -34.09 -13.61
N PRO A 66 23.58 -34.68 -13.18
CA PRO A 66 22.27 -34.25 -13.66
C PRO A 66 22.05 -32.77 -13.33
N GLU A 67 21.57 -32.00 -14.30
CA GLU A 67 21.32 -30.57 -14.16
C GLU A 67 20.32 -30.31 -13.02
N PRO A 68 20.70 -29.53 -11.99
CA PRO A 68 19.82 -29.21 -10.88
C PRO A 68 18.70 -28.25 -11.31
N ASP A 69 17.54 -28.37 -10.65
CA ASP A 69 16.37 -27.54 -10.92
C ASP A 69 16.60 -26.09 -10.47
N VAL A 70 16.43 -25.14 -11.40
CA VAL A 70 16.57 -23.69 -11.16
C VAL A 70 15.47 -23.13 -10.28
N GLU A 71 14.37 -23.85 -10.10
CA GLU A 71 13.28 -23.44 -9.20
C GLU A 71 13.52 -23.87 -7.74
N ASP A 72 14.48 -24.77 -7.48
CA ASP A 72 14.80 -25.23 -6.14
C ASP A 72 15.42 -24.11 -5.29
N PRO A 73 14.78 -23.69 -4.18
CA PRO A 73 15.31 -22.66 -3.28
C PRO A 73 16.70 -22.99 -2.71
N HIS A 74 17.02 -24.27 -2.55
CA HIS A 74 18.34 -24.70 -2.08
C HIS A 74 19.41 -24.34 -3.10
N TYR A 75 19.23 -24.77 -4.36
CA TYR A 75 20.17 -24.50 -5.44
C TYR A 75 20.29 -23.01 -5.79
N ILE A 76 19.18 -22.27 -5.83
CA ILE A 76 19.20 -20.80 -6.00
C ILE A 76 20.09 -20.13 -4.94
N THR A 77 20.01 -20.59 -3.69
CA THR A 77 20.81 -20.03 -2.59
C THR A 77 22.31 -20.23 -2.83
N LEU A 78 22.71 -21.39 -3.34
CA LEU A 78 24.10 -21.69 -3.71
C LEU A 78 24.57 -20.80 -4.87
N LEU A 79 23.75 -20.66 -5.92
CA LEU A 79 24.05 -19.81 -7.07
C LEU A 79 24.21 -18.34 -6.66
N ILE A 80 23.35 -17.82 -5.78
CA ILE A 80 23.48 -16.44 -5.27
C ILE A 80 24.83 -16.25 -4.55
N LEU A 81 25.25 -17.20 -3.71
CA LEU A 81 26.56 -17.13 -3.05
C LEU A 81 27.70 -17.05 -4.08
N VAL A 82 27.71 -18.01 -5.00
CA VAL A 82 28.78 -18.20 -5.99
C VAL A 82 28.86 -17.02 -6.95
N PHE A 83 27.74 -16.50 -7.45
CA PHE A 83 27.75 -15.34 -8.35
C PHE A 83 28.20 -14.06 -7.65
N ASN A 84 27.83 -13.84 -6.39
CA ASN A 84 28.33 -12.68 -5.63
C ASN A 84 29.83 -12.79 -5.31
N ALA A 85 30.33 -14.00 -5.05
CA ALA A 85 31.77 -14.24 -4.89
C ALA A 85 32.54 -14.06 -6.22
N ALA A 86 31.99 -14.54 -7.33
CA ALA A 86 32.60 -14.47 -8.66
C ALA A 86 32.76 -13.03 -9.17
N GLN A 87 31.98 -12.07 -8.68
CA GLN A 87 32.15 -10.65 -8.99
C GLN A 87 33.53 -10.14 -8.57
N HIS A 88 34.10 -10.70 -7.50
CA HIS A 88 35.39 -10.30 -6.94
C HIS A 88 36.52 -11.28 -7.26
N SER A 89 36.21 -12.44 -7.88
CA SER A 89 37.20 -13.48 -8.21
C SER A 89 37.03 -13.96 -9.66
N PRO A 90 37.81 -13.43 -10.62
CA PRO A 90 37.65 -13.75 -12.03
C PRO A 90 38.03 -15.20 -12.38
N THR A 91 38.87 -15.84 -11.56
CA THR A 91 39.23 -17.26 -11.70
C THR A 91 38.03 -18.17 -11.48
N MET A 92 37.07 -17.76 -10.65
CA MET A 92 35.85 -18.51 -10.40
C MET A 92 35.00 -18.70 -11.66
N LEU A 93 35.02 -17.70 -12.57
CA LEU A 93 34.25 -17.75 -13.82
C LEU A 93 34.68 -18.89 -14.74
N GLN A 94 35.92 -19.35 -14.63
CA GLN A 94 36.46 -20.46 -15.42
C GLN A 94 35.98 -21.84 -14.93
N LEU A 95 35.43 -21.91 -13.72
CA LEU A 95 34.93 -23.14 -13.13
C LEU A 95 33.46 -23.42 -13.48
N PHE A 96 32.77 -22.47 -14.11
CA PHE A 96 31.34 -22.61 -14.40
C PHE A 96 31.09 -23.50 -15.61
N GLU A 97 30.25 -24.50 -15.43
CA GLU A 97 29.73 -25.33 -16.50
C GLU A 97 28.68 -24.57 -17.33
N GLU A 98 28.37 -25.09 -18.53
CA GLU A 98 27.44 -24.45 -19.46
C GLU A 98 26.06 -24.19 -18.84
N HIS A 99 25.55 -25.14 -18.06
CA HIS A 99 24.26 -24.99 -17.38
C HIS A 99 24.30 -23.89 -16.31
N THR A 100 25.42 -23.73 -15.59
CA THR A 100 25.59 -22.67 -14.58
C THR A 100 25.53 -21.27 -15.23
N ILE A 101 26.08 -21.13 -16.44
CA ILE A 101 26.03 -19.89 -17.23
C ILE A 101 24.60 -19.59 -17.72
N LYS A 102 23.85 -20.63 -18.13
CA LYS A 102 22.42 -20.50 -18.47
C LYS A 102 21.60 -20.06 -17.25
N HIS A 103 21.83 -20.69 -16.10
CA HIS A 103 21.17 -20.36 -14.82
C HIS A 103 21.50 -18.94 -14.35
N TYR A 104 22.75 -18.48 -14.52
CA TYR A 104 23.11 -17.07 -14.29
C TYR A 104 22.25 -16.13 -15.13
N SER A 105 22.12 -16.41 -16.43
CA SER A 105 21.36 -15.56 -17.35
C SER A 105 19.88 -15.47 -16.95
N TYR A 106 19.29 -16.59 -16.53
CA TYR A 106 17.92 -16.63 -16.00
C TYR A 106 17.80 -15.85 -14.68
N LEU A 107 18.66 -16.14 -13.69
CA LEU A 107 18.59 -15.51 -12.36
C LEU A 107 18.93 -14.01 -12.39
N ARG A 108 19.76 -13.56 -13.33
CA ARG A 108 20.03 -12.12 -13.51
C ARG A 108 18.77 -11.36 -13.92
N VAL A 109 17.89 -11.99 -14.69
CA VAL A 109 16.60 -11.41 -15.11
C VAL A 109 15.56 -11.51 -14.00
N THR A 110 15.47 -12.65 -13.32
CA THR A 110 14.42 -12.90 -12.32
C THR A 110 14.73 -12.29 -10.95
N LEU A 111 16.01 -12.22 -10.54
CA LEU A 111 16.47 -11.75 -9.23
C LEU A 111 17.61 -10.69 -9.36
N PRO A 112 17.35 -9.56 -10.03
CA PRO A 112 18.38 -8.57 -10.38
C PRO A 112 19.04 -7.90 -9.17
N SER A 113 18.33 -7.79 -8.04
CA SER A 113 18.86 -7.18 -6.81
C SER A 113 19.78 -8.11 -6.01
N LEU A 114 19.73 -9.41 -6.29
CA LEU A 114 20.48 -10.45 -5.57
C LEU A 114 21.66 -11.00 -6.38
N VAL A 115 21.59 -10.98 -7.71
CA VAL A 115 22.63 -11.50 -8.60
C VAL A 115 23.37 -10.35 -9.29
N PRO A 116 24.70 -10.23 -9.12
CA PRO A 116 25.47 -9.12 -9.69
C PRO A 116 25.75 -9.32 -11.18
N HIS A 117 26.32 -8.30 -11.82
CA HIS A 117 26.84 -8.40 -13.17
C HIS A 117 28.21 -9.10 -13.22
N LEU A 118 28.27 -10.20 -13.95
CA LEU A 118 29.48 -10.94 -14.25
C LEU A 118 29.88 -10.78 -15.73
N LYS A 119 31.19 -10.74 -15.98
CA LYS A 119 31.77 -10.68 -17.34
C LYS A 119 32.01 -12.11 -17.84
N LEU A 120 30.95 -12.80 -18.25
CA LEU A 120 31.04 -14.18 -18.73
C LEU A 120 31.25 -14.24 -20.25
N PRO A 121 32.07 -15.17 -20.76
CA PRO A 121 32.20 -15.40 -22.19
C PRO A 121 30.87 -15.93 -22.75
N GLY A 122 30.26 -15.19 -23.68
CA GLY A 122 28.97 -15.55 -24.29
C GLY A 122 27.72 -15.08 -23.56
N SER A 123 27.83 -14.39 -22.41
CA SER A 123 26.65 -13.77 -21.79
C SER A 123 26.18 -12.58 -22.61
N VAL A 124 24.87 -12.51 -22.87
CA VAL A 124 24.22 -11.34 -23.45
C VAL A 124 24.62 -10.11 -22.64
N HIS A 125 25.09 -9.03 -23.29
CA HIS A 125 25.35 -7.78 -22.62
C HIS A 125 24.03 -7.24 -22.03
N PHE A 126 23.82 -7.47 -20.74
CA PHE A 126 22.72 -6.89 -20.01
C PHE A 126 23.01 -5.40 -19.84
N ILE A 127 22.43 -4.58 -20.72
CA ILE A 127 22.39 -3.13 -20.54
C ILE A 127 21.45 -2.88 -19.37
N GLU A 128 21.97 -2.37 -18.24
CA GLU A 128 21.09 -1.89 -17.18
C GLU A 128 20.19 -0.80 -17.77
N PRO A 129 18.87 -0.85 -17.54
CA PRO A 129 18.02 0.25 -17.93
C PRO A 129 18.53 1.50 -17.20
N GLU A 130 19.03 2.48 -17.96
CA GLU A 130 19.35 3.79 -17.39
C GLU A 130 18.13 4.28 -16.62
N VAL A 131 18.35 4.88 -15.44
CA VAL A 131 17.28 5.48 -14.63
C VAL A 131 16.69 6.63 -15.43
N SER A 132 15.68 6.31 -16.24
CA SER A 132 15.11 7.25 -17.19
C SER A 132 14.14 8.17 -16.48
N SER A 133 14.41 9.47 -16.52
CA SER A 133 13.47 10.49 -16.03
C SER A 133 12.20 10.61 -16.90
N ALA A 134 12.08 9.80 -17.97
CA ALA A 134 10.95 9.82 -18.89
C ALA A 134 9.60 9.60 -18.18
N GLY A 135 9.55 8.73 -17.17
CA GLY A 135 8.35 8.47 -16.37
C GLY A 135 7.85 9.73 -15.65
N ALA A 136 8.76 10.41 -14.94
CA ALA A 136 8.45 11.66 -14.25
C ALA A 136 8.06 12.79 -15.24
N GLN A 137 8.75 12.92 -16.36
CA GLN A 137 8.40 13.91 -17.38
C GLN A 137 7.01 13.66 -17.97
N LEU A 138 6.65 12.40 -18.22
CA LEU A 138 5.32 12.04 -18.73
C LEU A 138 4.23 12.35 -17.69
N LEU A 139 4.47 12.03 -16.41
CA LEU A 139 3.58 12.40 -15.31
C LEU A 139 3.33 13.92 -15.30
N TRP A 140 4.38 14.73 -15.38
CA TRP A 140 4.23 16.19 -15.33
C TRP A 140 3.48 16.76 -16.54
N ARG A 141 3.70 16.22 -17.74
CA ARG A 141 2.91 16.58 -18.92
C ARG A 141 1.42 16.26 -18.74
N LEU A 142 1.11 15.11 -18.12
CA LEU A 142 -0.29 14.76 -17.80
C LEU A 142 -0.87 15.74 -16.77
N VAL A 143 -0.15 16.08 -15.70
CA VAL A 143 -0.60 17.06 -14.69
C VAL A 143 -0.81 18.45 -15.29
N ASP A 144 0.08 18.89 -16.18
CA ASP A 144 -0.06 20.17 -16.88
C ASP A 144 -1.28 20.18 -17.80
N SER A 145 -1.56 19.08 -18.51
CA SER A 145 -2.77 18.96 -19.34
C SER A 145 -4.07 19.06 -18.53
N LEU A 146 -4.05 18.68 -17.24
CA LEU A 146 -5.19 18.78 -16.33
C LEU A 146 -5.45 20.21 -15.83
N SER A 147 -4.49 21.12 -16.00
CA SER A 147 -4.56 22.51 -15.53
C SER A 147 -5.22 23.47 -16.53
N GLY A 148 -5.68 23.00 -17.70
CA GLY A 148 -6.34 23.79 -18.75
C GLY A 148 -7.79 24.22 -18.45
N GLY A 149 -8.52 24.82 -19.40
CA GLY A 149 -9.86 25.41 -19.18
C GLY A 149 -11.05 24.44 -19.02
N ALA A 150 -12.10 24.86 -18.31
CA ALA A 150 -13.19 24.03 -17.76
C ALA A 150 -13.96 23.08 -18.70
N ARG A 151 -14.16 23.43 -19.99
CA ARG A 151 -14.95 22.60 -20.93
C ARG A 151 -14.15 21.45 -21.55
N LEU A 152 -12.86 21.65 -21.82
CA LEU A 152 -11.97 20.62 -22.37
C LEU A 152 -11.49 19.63 -21.29
N GLN A 153 -11.55 20.04 -20.02
CA GLN A 153 -11.12 19.22 -18.90
C GLN A 153 -11.89 17.89 -18.75
N GLY A 154 -13.19 17.84 -19.07
CA GLY A 154 -14.00 16.63 -18.84
C GLY A 154 -13.48 15.40 -19.59
N GLU A 155 -13.24 15.54 -20.90
CA GLU A 155 -12.71 14.47 -21.74
C GLU A 155 -11.22 14.21 -21.48
N VAL A 156 -10.43 15.28 -21.28
CA VAL A 156 -9.00 15.17 -20.95
C VAL A 156 -8.80 14.37 -19.67
N ILE A 157 -9.60 14.62 -18.63
CA ILE A 157 -9.57 13.90 -17.37
C ILE A 157 -9.94 12.42 -17.53
N GLN A 158 -10.99 12.13 -18.31
CA GLN A 158 -11.39 10.74 -18.54
C GLN A 158 -10.30 9.94 -19.27
N ARG A 159 -9.49 10.58 -20.12
CA ARG A 159 -8.34 9.96 -20.79
C ARG A 159 -7.10 9.88 -19.89
N ALA A 160 -6.85 10.91 -19.08
CA ALA A 160 -5.67 11.00 -18.23
C ALA A 160 -5.71 10.07 -17.01
N LEU A 161 -6.88 9.84 -16.40
CA LEU A 161 -6.98 8.99 -15.20
C LEU A 161 -6.51 7.54 -15.42
N PRO A 162 -6.97 6.82 -16.47
CA PRO A 162 -6.46 5.47 -16.77
C PRO A 162 -4.96 5.47 -17.08
N GLN A 163 -4.44 6.53 -17.72
CA GLN A 163 -3.02 6.66 -18.03
C GLN A 163 -2.19 6.84 -16.75
N LEU A 164 -2.64 7.66 -15.80
CA LEU A 164 -1.99 7.84 -14.50
C LEU A 164 -2.02 6.54 -13.67
N ALA A 165 -3.15 5.84 -13.67
CA ALA A 165 -3.26 4.55 -12.99
C ALA A 165 -2.30 3.51 -13.58
N ARG A 166 -2.25 3.40 -14.92
CA ARG A 166 -1.33 2.51 -15.63
C ARG A 166 0.13 2.89 -15.40
N LEU A 167 0.44 4.19 -15.36
CA LEU A 167 1.79 4.68 -15.07
C LEU A 167 2.25 4.24 -13.67
N ALA A 168 1.35 4.26 -12.69
CA ALA A 168 1.63 3.80 -11.35
C ALA A 168 1.83 2.28 -11.21
N GLU A 169 1.32 1.49 -12.17
CA GLU A 169 1.55 0.04 -12.23
C GLU A 169 2.88 -0.31 -12.90
N ILE A 170 3.32 0.51 -13.87
CA ILE A 170 4.51 0.25 -14.67
C ILE A 170 5.78 0.72 -13.96
N ASP A 171 5.77 1.92 -13.40
CA ASP A 171 6.96 2.55 -12.82
C ASP A 171 6.78 2.77 -11.31
N SER A 172 7.52 1.97 -10.53
CA SER A 172 7.47 1.99 -9.08
C SER A 172 7.99 3.28 -8.45
N GLN A 173 8.88 4.02 -9.14
CA GLN A 173 9.44 5.26 -8.62
C GLN A 173 8.40 6.39 -8.61
N ILE A 174 7.56 6.46 -9.64
CA ILE A 174 6.51 7.49 -9.78
C ILE A 174 5.12 6.99 -9.39
N ALA A 175 5.01 5.76 -8.88
CA ALA A 175 3.73 5.17 -8.51
C ALA A 175 2.99 5.99 -7.45
N GLY A 176 3.68 6.45 -6.41
CA GLY A 176 3.07 7.25 -5.34
C GLY A 176 2.53 8.61 -5.82
N PRO A 177 3.32 9.44 -6.52
CA PRO A 177 2.84 10.68 -7.11
C PRO A 177 1.67 10.47 -8.07
N ALA A 178 1.72 9.45 -8.94
CA ALA A 178 0.66 9.16 -9.88
C ALA A 178 -0.64 8.71 -9.19
N GLN A 179 -0.55 7.87 -8.15
CA GLN A 179 -1.69 7.46 -7.32
C GLN A 179 -2.29 8.65 -6.56
N PHE A 180 -1.45 9.55 -6.04
CA PHE A 180 -1.87 10.77 -5.37
C PHE A 180 -2.71 11.64 -6.29
N ILE A 181 -2.20 11.96 -7.48
CA ILE A 181 -2.94 12.77 -8.47
C ILE A 181 -4.21 12.09 -8.93
N THR A 182 -4.17 10.78 -9.17
CA THR A 182 -5.35 10.00 -9.55
C THR A 182 -6.45 10.13 -8.50
N LEU A 183 -6.12 9.96 -7.21
CA LEU A 183 -7.08 10.06 -6.11
C LEU A 183 -7.57 11.51 -5.91
N PHE A 184 -6.67 12.49 -6.01
CA PHE A 184 -7.00 13.92 -5.88
C PHE A 184 -7.98 14.37 -6.95
N ILE A 185 -7.73 14.01 -8.22
CA ILE A 185 -8.62 14.32 -9.34
C ILE A 185 -9.94 13.54 -9.24
N SER A 186 -9.90 12.27 -8.79
CA SER A 186 -11.11 11.47 -8.56
C SER A 186 -12.04 12.11 -7.54
N CYS A 187 -11.50 12.70 -6.47
CA CYS A 187 -12.27 13.47 -5.50
C CYS A 187 -12.98 14.66 -6.17
N GLN A 188 -12.26 15.42 -6.98
CA GLN A 188 -12.84 16.60 -7.66
C GLN A 188 -13.91 16.24 -8.68
N ILE A 189 -13.74 15.15 -9.42
CA ILE A 189 -14.77 14.65 -10.33
C ILE A 189 -16.02 14.25 -9.54
N THR A 190 -15.84 13.50 -8.46
CA THR A 190 -16.95 13.05 -7.61
C THR A 190 -17.69 14.25 -7.01
N PHE A 191 -16.96 15.27 -6.55
CA PHE A 191 -17.52 16.54 -6.10
C PHE A 191 -18.33 17.25 -7.20
N SER A 192 -17.78 17.42 -8.41
CA SER A 192 -18.51 18.04 -9.53
C SER A 192 -19.74 17.23 -9.95
N LYS A 193 -19.67 15.88 -9.91
CA LYS A 193 -20.81 15.01 -10.21
C LYS A 193 -21.94 15.20 -9.21
N ILE A 194 -21.62 15.34 -7.91
CA ILE A 194 -22.63 15.59 -6.87
C ILE A 194 -23.26 16.96 -7.09
N LEU A 195 -22.47 18.02 -7.34
CA LEU A 195 -23.02 19.36 -7.55
C LEU A 195 -23.95 19.48 -8.77
N ASN A 196 -23.66 18.72 -9.83
CA ASN A 196 -24.49 18.67 -11.03
C ASN A 196 -25.81 17.90 -10.83
N ASP A 197 -25.94 17.12 -9.74
CA ASP A 197 -27.14 16.35 -9.44
C ASP A 197 -28.09 17.16 -8.55
N ASN A 198 -29.13 17.76 -9.11
CA ASN A 198 -30.05 18.68 -8.40
C ASN A 198 -30.66 18.15 -7.09
N LEU A 199 -30.55 16.84 -6.81
CA LEU A 199 -31.08 16.20 -5.62
C LEU A 199 -30.21 16.34 -4.36
N TRP A 200 -28.95 16.79 -4.48
CA TRP A 200 -28.06 16.94 -3.30
C TRP A 200 -28.50 18.02 -2.31
N CYS A 201 -29.36 18.96 -2.75
CA CYS A 201 -29.93 20.03 -1.92
C CYS A 201 -31.44 19.90 -1.67
N CYS A 202 -32.07 18.81 -2.12
CA CYS A 202 -33.51 18.60 -2.02
C CYS A 202 -33.84 17.59 -0.91
N ASN A 203 -34.95 17.79 -0.20
CA ASN A 203 -35.49 16.83 0.77
C ASN A 203 -36.12 15.63 0.04
N ALA A 204 -35.30 14.71 -0.44
CA ALA A 204 -35.74 13.44 -1.02
C ALA A 204 -34.85 12.25 -0.58
N PRO A 205 -34.60 12.06 0.73
CA PRO A 205 -33.59 11.10 1.24
C PRO A 205 -33.90 9.64 0.89
N ASN A 206 -35.17 9.30 0.63
CA ASN A 206 -35.61 7.91 0.43
C ASN A 206 -35.80 7.52 -1.06
N THR A 207 -35.38 8.37 -1.99
CA THR A 207 -35.43 8.03 -3.43
C THR A 207 -34.18 7.23 -3.83
N VAL A 208 -34.30 6.39 -4.87
CA VAL A 208 -33.16 5.65 -5.44
C VAL A 208 -32.01 6.60 -5.81
N GLN A 209 -32.34 7.78 -6.33
CA GLN A 209 -31.37 8.82 -6.67
C GLN A 209 -30.77 9.51 -5.44
N GLY A 210 -31.57 9.77 -4.39
CA GLY A 210 -31.07 10.27 -3.10
C GLY A 210 -30.07 9.32 -2.42
N ASN A 211 -30.31 8.00 -2.51
CA ASN A 211 -29.37 6.98 -2.05
C ASN A 211 -28.06 6.97 -2.85
N ALA A 212 -28.13 7.24 -4.16
CA ALA A 212 -26.94 7.39 -4.99
C ALA A 212 -26.12 8.61 -4.55
N VAL A 213 -26.74 9.78 -4.37
CA VAL A 213 -26.04 11.00 -3.88
C VAL A 213 -25.35 10.75 -2.54
N LYS A 214 -26.05 10.12 -1.58
CA LYS A 214 -25.49 9.73 -0.29
C LYS A 214 -24.23 8.87 -0.45
N LYS A 215 -24.30 7.83 -1.30
CA LYS A 215 -23.15 6.96 -1.60
C LYS A 215 -21.98 7.74 -2.20
N HIS A 216 -22.22 8.66 -3.13
CA HIS A 216 -21.16 9.50 -3.71
C HIS A 216 -20.53 10.44 -2.67
N ILE A 217 -21.30 10.99 -1.74
CA ILE A 217 -20.77 11.82 -0.64
C ILE A 217 -19.92 10.97 0.31
N THR A 218 -20.39 9.79 0.71
CA THR A 218 -19.61 8.86 1.54
C THR A 218 -18.31 8.45 0.86
N GLU A 219 -18.34 8.16 -0.44
CA GLU A 219 -17.16 7.86 -1.24
C GLU A 219 -16.18 9.05 -1.28
N LEU A 220 -16.67 10.26 -1.56
CA LEU A 220 -15.84 11.48 -1.57
C LEU A 220 -15.14 11.70 -0.22
N LEU A 221 -15.86 11.55 0.89
CA LEU A 221 -15.29 11.70 2.23
C LEU A 221 -14.26 10.61 2.55
N THR A 222 -14.50 9.38 2.09
CA THR A 222 -13.57 8.26 2.22
C THR A 222 -12.29 8.49 1.41
N GLN A 223 -12.40 8.98 0.17
CA GLN A 223 -11.25 9.33 -0.66
C GLN A 223 -10.45 10.49 -0.05
N CYS A 224 -11.12 11.49 0.54
CA CYS A 224 -10.47 12.58 1.28
C CYS A 224 -9.70 12.10 2.52
N LEU A 225 -10.17 11.04 3.18
CA LEU A 225 -9.45 10.38 4.28
C LEU A 225 -8.24 9.61 3.75
N LYS A 226 -8.38 8.87 2.65
CA LYS A 226 -7.26 8.19 1.98
C LYS A 226 -6.15 9.17 1.60
N LEU A 227 -6.47 10.33 1.02
CA LEU A 227 -5.49 11.38 0.68
C LEU A 227 -4.70 11.87 1.90
N LYS A 228 -5.33 11.94 3.07
CA LYS A 228 -4.71 12.47 4.28
C LYS A 228 -3.83 11.45 4.99
N TYR A 229 -4.28 10.20 5.06
CA TYR A 229 -3.69 9.19 5.94
C TYR A 229 -2.84 8.15 5.21
N LEU A 230 -3.06 7.95 3.91
CA LEU A 230 -2.34 6.94 3.13
C LEU A 230 -1.15 7.50 2.37
N PHE A 231 -0.80 8.78 2.45
CA PHE A 231 0.30 9.34 1.67
C PHE A 231 1.41 9.87 2.56
N VAL A 232 2.66 9.48 2.29
CA VAL A 232 3.88 9.92 2.98
C VAL A 232 4.73 10.75 2.04
N GLY A 233 5.51 11.70 2.57
CA GLY A 233 6.41 12.52 1.77
C GLY A 233 5.73 13.71 1.07
N LEU A 234 4.54 14.09 1.53
CA LEU A 234 3.82 15.28 1.05
C LEU A 234 4.46 16.55 1.62
N GLU A 235 4.68 17.55 0.77
CA GLU A 235 5.18 18.87 1.16
C GLU A 235 4.02 19.82 1.51
N SER A 236 4.37 21.06 1.83
CA SER A 236 3.39 22.05 2.31
C SER A 236 2.30 22.36 1.29
N LEU A 237 2.65 22.39 -0.01
CA LEU A 237 1.75 22.66 -1.13
C LEU A 237 0.71 21.54 -1.32
N GLU A 238 1.12 20.26 -1.32
CA GLU A 238 0.18 19.15 -1.46
C GLU A 238 -0.73 19.06 -0.23
N LEU A 239 -0.17 19.23 0.97
CA LEU A 239 -0.95 19.26 2.21
C LEU A 239 -1.98 20.41 2.22
N ALA A 240 -1.61 21.58 1.70
CA ALA A 240 -2.53 22.70 1.52
C ALA A 240 -3.65 22.37 0.53
N ALA A 241 -3.33 21.75 -0.61
CA ALA A 241 -4.32 21.32 -1.60
C ALA A 241 -5.30 20.29 -1.00
N ILE A 242 -4.81 19.32 -0.23
CA ILE A 242 -5.65 18.33 0.48
C ILE A 242 -6.56 19.01 1.50
N LYS A 243 -6.04 19.94 2.32
CA LYS A 243 -6.86 20.64 3.34
C LYS A 243 -7.98 21.46 2.69
N GLN A 244 -7.70 22.16 1.59
CA GLN A 244 -8.70 22.93 0.84
C GLN A 244 -9.75 22.02 0.20
N LEU A 245 -9.34 20.90 -0.41
CA LEU A 245 -10.25 19.89 -0.96
C LEU A 245 -11.14 19.25 0.13
N GLN A 246 -10.57 18.94 1.29
CA GLN A 246 -11.31 18.45 2.45
C GLN A 246 -12.33 19.47 2.94
N LEU A 247 -11.98 20.76 2.93
CA LEU A 247 -12.91 21.81 3.33
C LEU A 247 -14.12 21.89 2.38
N LYS A 248 -13.89 21.77 1.07
CA LYS A 248 -14.98 21.64 0.06
C LYS A 248 -15.88 20.45 0.33
N ALA A 249 -15.30 19.27 0.54
CA ALA A 249 -16.06 18.04 0.80
C ALA A 249 -16.88 18.13 2.10
N LEU A 250 -16.31 18.73 3.15
CA LEU A 250 -17.01 18.93 4.42
C LEU A 250 -18.12 19.99 4.31
N ALA A 251 -17.91 21.08 3.55
CA ALA A 251 -18.95 22.06 3.28
C ALA A 251 -20.14 21.45 2.53
N LEU A 252 -19.86 20.65 1.49
CA LEU A 252 -20.87 19.91 0.74
C LEU A 252 -21.66 18.96 1.65
N HIS A 253 -20.96 18.17 2.47
CA HIS A 253 -21.59 17.25 3.41
C HIS A 253 -22.44 17.99 4.44
N LEU A 254 -21.96 19.11 4.99
CA LEU A 254 -22.72 19.92 5.95
C LEU A 254 -24.02 20.45 5.34
N VAL A 255 -23.96 21.02 4.13
CA VAL A 255 -25.15 21.52 3.42
C VAL A 255 -26.12 20.37 3.12
N TYR A 256 -25.62 19.23 2.64
CA TYR A 256 -26.45 18.03 2.41
C TYR A 256 -27.18 17.60 3.68
N ILE A 257 -26.49 17.48 4.82
CA ILE A 257 -27.12 17.09 6.08
C ILE A 257 -28.20 18.10 6.51
N ILE A 258 -27.95 19.40 6.37
CA ILE A 258 -28.88 20.44 6.81
C ILE A 258 -30.10 20.58 5.88
N LYS A 259 -29.91 20.41 4.57
CA LYS A 259 -30.94 20.70 3.55
C LYS A 259 -31.69 19.47 3.06
N ALA A 260 -31.07 18.31 3.05
CA ALA A 260 -31.61 17.08 2.48
C ALA A 260 -31.90 15.99 3.53
N THR A 261 -31.48 16.19 4.79
CA THR A 261 -31.74 15.24 5.88
C THR A 261 -32.32 15.93 7.10
N ASN A 262 -32.96 15.15 7.99
CA ASN A 262 -33.50 15.64 9.27
C ASN A 262 -32.54 15.40 10.44
N LEU A 263 -31.24 15.19 10.17
CA LEU A 263 -30.25 14.89 11.19
C LEU A 263 -29.72 16.17 11.83
N SER A 264 -29.35 16.10 13.11
CA SER A 264 -28.69 17.22 13.79
C SER A 264 -27.33 17.52 13.14
N ALA A 265 -27.09 18.80 12.85
CA ALA A 265 -25.89 19.27 12.19
C ALA A 265 -24.99 20.13 13.10
N LEU A 266 -25.34 20.29 14.39
CA LEU A 266 -24.62 21.20 15.30
C LEU A 266 -23.15 20.81 15.46
N ALA A 267 -22.88 19.56 15.86
CA ALA A 267 -21.51 19.09 16.04
C ALA A 267 -20.72 19.02 14.72
N LEU A 268 -21.40 18.78 13.58
CA LEU A 268 -20.78 18.86 12.26
C LEU A 268 -20.38 20.30 11.90
N CYS A 269 -21.23 21.26 12.24
CA CYS A 269 -21.01 22.68 11.99
C CYS A 269 -19.83 23.21 12.82
N GLU A 270 -19.78 22.91 14.13
CA GLU A 270 -18.65 23.30 14.98
C GLU A 270 -17.32 22.73 14.47
N ARG A 271 -17.30 21.45 14.08
CA ARG A 271 -16.11 20.82 13.50
C ARG A 271 -15.73 21.43 12.15
N PHE A 272 -16.71 21.80 11.34
CA PHE A 272 -16.46 22.51 10.10
C PHE A 272 -15.79 23.86 10.37
N LEU A 273 -16.31 24.66 11.31
CA LEU A 273 -15.72 25.95 11.69
C LEU A 273 -14.29 25.79 12.23
N LEU A 274 -14.05 24.83 13.12
CA LEU A 274 -12.70 24.51 13.59
C LEU A 274 -11.76 24.09 12.44
N LYS A 275 -12.28 23.39 11.43
CA LYS A 275 -11.51 23.01 10.24
C LYS A 275 -11.23 24.22 9.35
N VAL A 276 -12.15 25.17 9.22
CA VAL A 276 -11.96 26.45 8.53
C VAL A 276 -10.78 27.19 9.14
N GLU A 277 -10.81 27.43 10.46
CA GLU A 277 -9.74 28.13 11.19
C GLU A 277 -8.37 27.45 11.04
N ARG A 278 -8.32 26.13 11.25
CA ARG A 278 -7.08 25.34 11.09
C ARG A 278 -6.53 25.39 9.67
N THR A 279 -7.41 25.40 8.67
CA THR A 279 -7.01 25.46 7.26
C THR A 279 -6.51 26.86 6.91
N GLN A 280 -7.20 27.91 7.35
CA GLN A 280 -6.78 29.29 7.15
C GLN A 280 -5.42 29.56 7.80
N LYS A 281 -5.24 29.16 9.06
CA LYS A 281 -3.96 29.28 9.76
C LYS A 281 -2.84 28.56 9.02
N TYR A 282 -3.06 27.32 8.61
CA TYR A 282 -2.05 26.54 7.88
C TYR A 282 -1.66 27.21 6.54
N LEU A 283 -2.61 27.77 5.80
CA LEU A 283 -2.32 28.47 4.55
C LEU A 283 -1.52 29.77 4.78
N MET A 284 -1.86 30.51 5.85
CA MET A 284 -1.11 31.71 6.25
C MET A 284 0.32 31.37 6.67
N ASP A 285 0.50 30.37 7.54
CA ASP A 285 1.81 29.94 8.05
C ASP A 285 2.75 29.50 6.91
N ASN A 286 2.21 28.90 5.85
CA ASN A 286 2.98 28.42 4.69
C ASN A 286 2.99 29.41 3.50
N GLN A 287 2.38 30.59 3.63
CA GLN A 287 2.28 31.61 2.56
C GLN A 287 1.64 31.10 1.26
N ILE A 288 0.65 30.21 1.38
CA ILE A 288 -0.05 29.61 0.24
C ILE A 288 -1.38 30.33 0.01
N SER A 289 -1.61 30.79 -1.22
CA SER A 289 -2.88 31.45 -1.57
C SER A 289 -4.06 30.48 -1.54
N PRO A 290 -5.18 30.85 -0.89
CA PRO A 290 -6.39 30.03 -0.94
C PRO A 290 -7.05 30.06 -2.32
N ASP A 291 -7.65 28.94 -2.70
CA ASP A 291 -8.50 28.84 -3.87
C ASP A 291 -9.77 29.70 -3.71
N ASP A 292 -10.45 29.98 -4.82
CA ASP A 292 -11.61 30.89 -4.85
C ASP A 292 -12.69 30.50 -3.83
N PHE A 293 -12.95 29.20 -3.69
CA PHE A 293 -13.93 28.71 -2.73
C PHE A 293 -13.45 28.94 -1.29
N CYS A 294 -12.24 28.48 -0.91
CA CYS A 294 -11.75 28.67 0.45
C CYS A 294 -11.65 30.14 0.81
N ARG A 295 -11.24 31.00 -0.13
CA ARG A 295 -11.22 32.46 0.04
C ARG A 295 -12.61 32.99 0.37
N GLY A 296 -13.63 32.61 -0.40
CA GLY A 296 -15.02 32.96 -0.14
C GLY A 296 -15.52 32.49 1.23
N VAL A 297 -15.17 31.25 1.62
CA VAL A 297 -15.50 30.70 2.95
C VAL A 297 -14.83 31.50 4.06
N PHE A 298 -13.53 31.80 3.98
CA PHE A 298 -12.83 32.57 5.02
C PHE A 298 -13.41 33.97 5.20
N MET A 299 -13.76 34.66 4.11
CA MET A 299 -14.39 35.98 4.15
C MET A 299 -15.81 35.94 4.73
N THR A 300 -16.57 34.89 4.41
CA THR A 300 -17.96 34.77 4.88
C THR A 300 -18.04 34.30 6.32
N MET A 301 -17.16 33.39 6.75
CA MET A 301 -17.14 32.89 8.14
C MET A 301 -16.58 33.93 9.12
N SER A 302 -15.67 34.81 8.69
CA SER A 302 -15.15 35.89 9.53
C SER A 302 -16.16 37.03 9.76
N SER A 303 -17.14 37.19 8.87
CA SER A 303 -18.21 38.19 8.97
C SER A 303 -19.52 37.64 9.54
N LEU A 304 -19.54 36.35 9.95
CA LEU A 304 -20.76 35.67 10.38
C LEU A 304 -21.08 35.96 11.86
N GLU A 305 -22.22 36.57 12.13
CA GLU A 305 -22.70 36.83 13.51
C GLU A 305 -23.39 35.60 14.14
N ASP A 306 -24.05 34.76 13.33
CA ASP A 306 -24.79 33.57 13.77
C ASP A 306 -24.12 32.29 13.28
N THR A 307 -23.48 31.56 14.20
CA THR A 307 -22.79 30.28 13.91
C THR A 307 -23.73 29.07 13.86
N LYS A 308 -25.06 29.28 13.90
CA LYS A 308 -26.02 28.18 13.77
C LYS A 308 -25.88 27.47 12.41
N PRO A 309 -26.08 26.14 12.36
CA PRO A 309 -25.93 25.35 11.14
C PRO A 309 -26.71 25.90 9.94
N GLY A 310 -27.96 26.33 10.15
CA GLY A 310 -28.80 26.86 9.07
C GLY A 310 -28.28 28.15 8.44
N ALA A 311 -27.70 29.05 9.24
CA ALA A 311 -27.09 30.29 8.76
C ALA A 311 -25.82 29.98 7.95
N VAL A 312 -24.95 29.13 8.51
CA VAL A 312 -23.72 28.66 7.84
C VAL A 312 -24.04 28.00 6.49
N ALA A 313 -25.03 27.09 6.43
CA ALA A 313 -25.41 26.42 5.19
C ALA A 313 -25.94 27.39 4.12
N ARG A 314 -26.66 28.44 4.51
CA ARG A 314 -27.17 29.47 3.59
C ARG A 314 -26.04 30.23 2.90
N CYS A 315 -24.97 30.51 3.65
CA CYS A 315 -23.76 31.15 3.16
C CYS A 315 -22.91 30.23 2.26
N LEU A 316 -22.83 28.94 2.60
CA LEU A 316 -22.02 27.97 1.84
C LEU A 316 -22.63 27.60 0.48
N LEU A 317 -23.96 27.56 0.37
CA LEU A 317 -24.65 27.15 -0.85
C LEU A 317 -24.24 27.94 -2.12
N PRO A 318 -24.25 29.29 -2.14
CA PRO A 318 -23.81 30.04 -3.33
C PRO A 318 -22.32 29.83 -3.66
N LEU A 319 -21.48 29.62 -2.64
CA LEU A 319 -20.05 29.33 -2.83
C LEU A 319 -19.83 27.94 -3.44
N LEU A 320 -20.63 26.94 -3.05
CA LEU A 320 -20.56 25.59 -3.63
C LEU A 320 -21.00 25.59 -5.10
N ASN A 321 -22.05 26.33 -5.45
CA ASN A 321 -22.54 26.42 -6.84
C ASN A 321 -21.56 27.12 -7.79
N THR A 322 -20.70 28.00 -7.27
CA THR A 322 -19.67 28.71 -8.03
C THR A 322 -18.28 28.10 -7.86
N SER A 323 -18.16 26.96 -7.17
CA SER A 323 -16.88 26.35 -6.85
C SER A 323 -16.21 25.77 -8.10
N ASN A 324 -15.07 26.33 -8.45
CA ASN A 324 -14.17 25.77 -9.46
C ASN A 324 -13.33 24.61 -8.90
N ARG A 325 -12.71 23.86 -9.81
CA ARG A 325 -11.73 22.82 -9.47
C ARG A 325 -10.45 23.42 -8.90
N ILE A 326 -9.82 22.69 -7.99
CA ILE A 326 -8.50 23.06 -7.47
C ILE A 326 -7.47 22.52 -8.46
N GLN A 327 -6.50 23.34 -8.85
CA GLN A 327 -5.43 22.85 -9.71
C GLN A 327 -4.67 21.71 -9.00
N PRO A 328 -4.42 20.57 -9.68
CA PRO A 328 -3.63 19.51 -9.08
C PRO A 328 -2.23 20.04 -8.73
N PRO A 329 -1.73 19.83 -7.50
CA PRO A 329 -0.35 20.17 -7.19
C PRO A 329 0.60 19.27 -7.98
N LYS A 330 1.86 19.65 -8.12
CA LYS A 330 2.92 18.80 -8.69
C LYS A 330 3.70 18.13 -7.55
N PRO A 331 3.32 16.91 -7.12
CA PRO A 331 3.95 16.26 -5.99
C PRO A 331 5.44 15.97 -6.20
N ASN A 332 6.21 15.91 -5.13
CA ASN A 332 7.57 15.36 -5.21
C ASN A 332 7.54 13.88 -5.64
N VAL A 333 8.55 13.41 -6.37
CA VAL A 333 8.76 11.99 -6.71
C VAL A 333 8.86 11.10 -5.46
N ASN A 334 9.26 11.67 -4.32
CA ASN A 334 9.35 10.96 -3.04
C ASN A 334 8.01 10.62 -2.39
N VAL A 335 6.89 11.14 -2.91
CA VAL A 335 5.55 10.84 -2.38
C VAL A 335 5.28 9.34 -2.52
N ARG A 336 4.84 8.68 -1.45
CA ARG A 336 4.50 7.24 -1.46
C ARG A 336 3.13 7.01 -0.88
N MET A 337 2.36 6.12 -1.51
CA MET A 337 1.10 5.64 -0.97
C MET A 337 1.34 4.44 -0.05
N CYS A 338 0.70 4.44 1.10
CA CYS A 338 0.69 3.34 2.03
C CYS A 338 -0.06 2.16 1.40
N LYS A 339 0.63 1.04 1.30
CA LYS A 339 0.12 -0.18 0.71
C LYS A 339 0.72 -1.37 1.44
N ALA A 340 -0.05 -2.42 1.60
CA ALA A 340 0.47 -3.69 2.10
C ALA A 340 0.23 -4.82 1.10
N THR A 341 1.18 -5.75 1.04
CA THR A 341 1.06 -7.03 0.34
C THR A 341 1.06 -8.14 1.36
N LEU A 342 -0.09 -8.80 1.49
CA LEU A 342 -0.31 -9.88 2.44
C LEU A 342 -0.02 -11.23 1.77
N SER A 343 0.82 -12.03 2.40
CA SER A 343 1.08 -13.43 2.08
C SER A 343 0.68 -14.30 3.28
N GLY A 344 0.11 -15.46 3.00
CA GLY A 344 -0.38 -16.36 4.03
C GLY A 344 -0.87 -17.66 3.42
N PRO A 345 -1.36 -18.59 4.24
CA PRO A 345 -1.87 -19.86 3.76
C PRO A 345 -3.10 -19.61 2.88
N SER A 346 -3.00 -19.93 1.60
CA SER A 346 -4.16 -20.06 0.71
C SER A 346 -4.67 -21.49 0.81
N SER A 347 -5.85 -21.68 1.39
CA SER A 347 -6.51 -22.98 1.44
C SER A 347 -7.32 -23.23 0.16
N SER A 348 -7.16 -24.42 -0.43
CA SER A 348 -8.05 -24.91 -1.49
C SER A 348 -9.46 -25.18 -0.93
N PRO A 349 -10.53 -25.00 -1.72
CA PRO A 349 -11.87 -25.47 -1.35
C PRO A 349 -11.91 -26.97 -1.00
N ASP A 350 -11.00 -27.78 -1.55
CA ASP A 350 -10.94 -29.23 -1.28
C ASP A 350 -10.38 -29.56 0.11
N ALA A 351 -9.63 -28.63 0.71
CA ALA A 351 -8.95 -28.80 1.98
C ALA A 351 -9.22 -27.62 2.94
N PRO A 352 -10.45 -27.51 3.49
CA PRO A 352 -10.78 -26.46 4.43
C PRO A 352 -9.97 -26.58 5.72
N VAL A 353 -9.56 -25.43 6.26
CA VAL A 353 -8.90 -25.38 7.57
C VAL A 353 -9.95 -25.64 8.66
N LYS A 354 -9.86 -26.81 9.27
CA LYS A 354 -10.78 -27.24 10.34
C LYS A 354 -10.24 -26.80 11.69
N PHE A 355 -11.10 -26.14 12.47
CA PHE A 355 -10.81 -25.83 13.86
C PHE A 355 -12.03 -26.07 14.73
N THR A 356 -11.82 -26.21 16.03
CA THR A 356 -12.91 -26.43 16.98
C THR A 356 -13.66 -25.12 17.21
N ALA A 357 -14.97 -25.13 16.97
CA ALA A 357 -15.84 -23.98 17.19
C ALA A 357 -15.76 -23.49 18.64
N GLY A 358 -15.76 -22.16 18.82
CA GLY A 358 -15.59 -21.52 20.12
C GLY A 358 -14.14 -21.43 20.62
N LEU A 359 -13.18 -22.05 19.92
CA LEU A 359 -11.75 -21.86 20.17
C LEU A 359 -11.11 -20.98 19.10
N VAL A 360 -10.00 -20.35 19.47
CA VAL A 360 -9.24 -19.48 18.58
C VAL A 360 -8.30 -20.32 17.72
N MET A 361 -8.41 -20.16 16.41
CA MET A 361 -7.45 -20.63 15.42
C MET A 361 -6.47 -19.50 15.09
N ALA A 362 -5.18 -19.77 15.20
CA ALA A 362 -4.14 -18.81 14.86
C ALA A 362 -3.60 -19.08 13.45
N THR A 363 -3.91 -18.22 12.50
CA THR A 363 -3.45 -18.32 11.11
C THR A 363 -2.20 -17.45 10.93
N PRO A 364 -1.03 -18.01 10.57
CA PRO A 364 0.17 -17.22 10.34
C PRO A 364 -0.02 -16.31 9.10
N ILE A 365 0.35 -15.04 9.24
CA ILE A 365 0.35 -14.07 8.16
C ILE A 365 1.71 -13.36 8.09
N ASP A 366 2.17 -13.12 6.87
CA ASP A 366 3.35 -12.32 6.56
C ASP A 366 2.88 -11.15 5.69
N ALA A 367 3.27 -9.93 6.03
CA ALA A 367 2.89 -8.76 5.24
C ALA A 367 4.08 -7.84 5.05
N GLU A 368 4.30 -7.42 3.81
CA GLU A 368 5.21 -6.32 3.48
C GLU A 368 4.36 -5.04 3.39
N ILE A 369 4.67 -4.06 4.25
CA ILE A 369 3.95 -2.80 4.38
C ILE A 369 4.89 -1.68 3.93
N LEU A 370 4.43 -0.86 2.99
CA LEU A 370 5.16 0.27 2.45
C LEU A 370 4.52 1.56 2.94
N GLY A 371 5.32 2.57 3.30
CA GLY A 371 4.85 3.92 3.59
C GLY A 371 3.85 4.05 4.75
N LEU A 372 4.01 3.28 5.83
CA LEU A 372 3.20 3.40 7.05
C LEU A 372 3.70 4.55 7.93
N GLN A 373 2.85 5.56 8.16
CA GLN A 373 3.19 6.72 9.01
C GLN A 373 3.20 6.37 10.50
N ASP A 374 2.10 5.78 10.97
CA ASP A 374 1.88 5.46 12.38
C ASP A 374 1.65 3.94 12.53
N PRO A 375 2.65 3.21 13.05
CA PRO A 375 2.53 1.80 13.35
C PRO A 375 1.41 1.45 14.34
N SER A 376 1.08 2.37 15.25
CA SER A 376 0.10 2.12 16.31
C SER A 376 -1.35 2.09 15.80
N ALA A 377 -1.60 2.70 14.64
CA ALA A 377 -2.90 2.71 13.97
C ALA A 377 -3.18 1.44 13.16
N LEU A 378 -2.19 0.56 12.95
CA LEU A 378 -2.34 -0.64 12.15
C LEU A 378 -3.26 -1.66 12.83
N ARG A 379 -4.22 -2.21 12.07
CA ARG A 379 -5.16 -3.25 12.52
C ARG A 379 -5.22 -4.38 11.49
N ILE A 380 -5.49 -5.58 12.00
CA ILE A 380 -5.82 -6.76 11.19
C ILE A 380 -7.33 -6.90 11.22
N ARG A 381 -7.97 -6.80 10.06
CA ARG A 381 -9.41 -6.99 9.88
C ARG A 381 -9.69 -8.41 9.45
N ILE A 382 -10.63 -9.07 10.12
CA ILE A 382 -11.13 -10.39 9.76
C ILE A 382 -12.62 -10.25 9.49
N HIS A 383 -13.02 -10.46 8.25
CA HIS A 383 -14.42 -10.42 7.82
C HIS A 383 -14.95 -11.84 7.64
N TYR A 384 -16.09 -12.11 8.29
CA TYR A 384 -16.75 -13.40 8.31
C TYR A 384 -17.94 -13.45 7.33
N PRO A 385 -18.37 -14.65 6.91
CA PRO A 385 -19.51 -14.83 6.01
C PRO A 385 -20.84 -14.27 6.51
N ASP A 386 -21.00 -14.14 7.83
CA ASP A 386 -22.19 -13.59 8.48
C ASP A 386 -22.17 -12.05 8.57
N HIS A 387 -21.25 -11.42 7.84
CA HIS A 387 -20.95 -10.00 7.83
C HIS A 387 -20.36 -9.44 9.12
N GLN A 388 -20.06 -10.27 10.13
CA GLN A 388 -19.32 -9.80 11.29
C GLN A 388 -17.88 -9.46 10.92
N THR A 389 -17.32 -8.48 11.60
CA THR A 389 -15.92 -8.07 11.44
C THR A 389 -15.25 -8.02 12.80
N HIS A 390 -14.07 -8.61 12.88
CA HIS A 390 -13.21 -8.51 14.05
C HIS A 390 -11.92 -7.77 13.69
N PHE A 391 -11.50 -6.90 14.59
CA PHE A 391 -10.26 -6.14 14.47
C PHE A 391 -9.29 -6.61 15.54
N CYS A 392 -8.06 -6.92 15.14
CA CYS A 392 -6.99 -7.31 16.05
C CYS A 392 -5.83 -6.34 15.91
N VAL A 393 -5.26 -5.95 17.05
CA VAL A 393 -4.01 -5.17 17.08
C VAL A 393 -2.84 -6.14 16.89
N PRO A 394 -1.97 -5.94 15.88
CA PRO A 394 -0.77 -6.74 15.76
C PRO A 394 0.15 -6.49 16.95
N THR A 395 0.81 -7.55 17.44
CA THR A 395 1.84 -7.40 18.48
C THR A 395 2.98 -6.52 17.97
N PHE A 396 3.39 -5.53 18.75
CA PHE A 396 4.42 -4.57 18.33
C PHE A 396 5.73 -5.24 17.89
N ASN A 397 6.17 -6.28 18.61
CA ASN A 397 7.41 -7.03 18.30
C ASN A 397 7.35 -7.82 16.97
N HIS A 398 6.15 -8.04 16.43
CA HIS A 398 5.96 -8.71 15.15
C HIS A 398 6.18 -7.79 13.95
N LEU A 399 6.14 -6.47 14.18
CA LEU A 399 6.35 -5.46 13.15
C LEU A 399 7.83 -5.05 13.14
N ARG A 400 8.54 -5.40 12.06
CA ARG A 400 9.99 -5.16 11.92
C ARG A 400 10.26 -4.17 10.79
N PRO A 401 11.07 -3.12 10.99
CA PRO A 401 11.41 -2.20 9.90
C PRO A 401 12.26 -2.89 8.82
N THR A 402 12.00 -2.61 7.55
CA THR A 402 12.66 -3.25 6.39
C THR A 402 13.64 -2.33 5.63
N GLY A 403 14.12 -1.28 6.29
CA GLY A 403 15.20 -0.39 5.81
C GLY A 403 14.71 0.93 5.20
N GLY A 404 13.55 0.94 4.54
CA GLY A 404 12.90 2.17 4.08
C GLY A 404 12.17 2.88 5.22
N VAL A 405 12.14 4.22 5.19
CA VAL A 405 11.38 5.02 6.17
C VAL A 405 9.90 4.68 6.05
N GLY A 406 9.30 4.15 7.11
CA GLY A 406 7.90 3.73 7.10
C GLY A 406 7.64 2.39 6.40
N ASP A 407 8.69 1.65 6.02
CA ASP A 407 8.55 0.32 5.45
C ASP A 407 8.77 -0.74 6.53
N TYR A 408 7.81 -1.66 6.64
CA TYR A 408 7.78 -2.68 7.68
C TYR A 408 7.44 -4.05 7.09
N ARG A 409 7.93 -5.10 7.75
CA ARG A 409 7.46 -6.48 7.59
C ARG A 409 6.73 -6.89 8.86
N LEU A 410 5.48 -7.31 8.73
CA LEU A 410 4.66 -7.81 9.81
C LEU A 410 4.61 -9.34 9.76
N LEU A 411 5.16 -9.99 10.78
CA LEU A 411 5.13 -11.45 10.93
C LEU A 411 4.29 -11.82 12.15
N THR A 412 2.99 -12.03 11.97
CA THR A 412 2.05 -12.24 13.08
C THR A 412 1.08 -13.38 12.81
N LYS A 413 0.19 -13.65 13.76
CA LYS A 413 -0.89 -14.62 13.59
C LYS A 413 -2.23 -13.89 13.66
N ALA A 414 -3.05 -14.03 12.62
CA ALA A 414 -4.45 -13.62 12.66
C ALA A 414 -5.23 -14.59 13.55
N LEU A 415 -5.97 -14.05 14.51
CA LEU A 415 -6.74 -14.83 15.47
C LEU A 415 -8.18 -14.96 14.97
N VAL A 416 -8.52 -16.12 14.43
CA VAL A 416 -9.84 -16.44 13.90
C VAL A 416 -10.62 -17.20 14.97
N SER A 417 -11.83 -16.75 15.30
CA SER A 417 -12.69 -17.42 16.27
C SER A 417 -14.14 -17.27 15.84
N HIS A 418 -14.86 -18.39 15.78
CA HIS A 418 -16.27 -18.39 15.43
C HIS A 418 -17.00 -19.60 16.02
N GLY A 419 -18.33 -19.48 16.14
CA GLY A 419 -19.24 -20.60 16.41
C GLY A 419 -19.31 -21.62 15.28
N VAL A 420 -20.02 -22.73 15.52
CA VAL A 420 -20.12 -23.87 14.58
C VAL A 420 -20.76 -23.44 13.26
N TRP A 421 -20.20 -23.90 12.14
CA TRP A 421 -20.80 -23.76 10.81
C TRP A 421 -21.22 -25.10 10.24
N SER A 422 -22.34 -25.09 9.51
CA SER A 422 -22.83 -26.24 8.74
C SER A 422 -21.84 -26.61 7.64
N GLU A 423 -21.32 -25.59 6.93
CA GLU A 423 -20.43 -25.74 5.78
C GLU A 423 -19.14 -24.95 5.96
N ALA A 424 -18.12 -25.30 5.18
CA ALA A 424 -16.90 -24.52 5.13
C ALA A 424 -17.12 -23.26 4.27
N CYS A 425 -16.60 -22.12 4.70
CA CYS A 425 -16.80 -20.84 4.02
C CYS A 425 -15.50 -20.03 4.01
N TYR A 426 -15.44 -19.05 3.11
CA TYR A 426 -14.33 -18.12 3.04
C TYR A 426 -14.45 -17.03 4.10
N ILE A 427 -13.39 -16.81 4.86
CA ILE A 427 -13.14 -15.59 5.61
C ILE A 427 -12.17 -14.72 4.82
N GLU A 428 -12.26 -13.41 5.02
CA GLU A 428 -11.37 -12.43 4.39
C GLU A 428 -10.51 -11.76 5.47
N ILE A 429 -9.19 -11.89 5.35
CA ILE A 429 -8.21 -11.27 6.24
C ILE A 429 -7.55 -10.11 5.50
N SER A 430 -7.64 -8.90 6.01
CA SER A 430 -7.03 -7.71 5.43
C SER A 430 -6.32 -6.86 6.49
N LEU A 431 -5.49 -5.93 6.03
CA LEU A 431 -4.82 -4.93 6.87
C LEU A 431 -5.49 -3.58 6.64
N CYS A 432 -5.70 -2.85 7.72
CA CYS A 432 -6.28 -1.53 7.70
C CYS A 432 -5.62 -0.58 8.70
N ILE A 433 -5.84 0.72 8.49
CA ILE A 433 -5.42 1.79 9.39
C ILE A 433 -6.66 2.30 10.11
N GLU A 434 -6.65 2.21 11.44
CA GLU A 434 -7.66 2.80 12.31
C GLU A 434 -7.48 4.32 12.37
N LEU A 435 -8.57 5.04 12.16
CA LEU A 435 -8.57 6.50 12.28
C LEU A 435 -8.81 6.90 13.74
N SER A 436 -8.12 7.94 14.22
CA SER A 436 -8.22 8.41 15.61
C SER A 436 -9.64 8.85 15.99
N GLU A 437 -10.05 8.58 17.25
CA GLU A 437 -11.40 8.85 17.81
C GLU A 437 -11.91 10.29 17.60
N SER A 438 -11.03 11.29 17.64
CA SER A 438 -11.40 12.70 17.41
C SER A 438 -12.07 12.93 16.04
N GLU A 439 -11.75 12.11 15.03
CA GLU A 439 -12.33 12.21 13.69
C GLU A 439 -13.53 11.27 13.49
N LEU A 440 -13.63 10.23 14.32
CA LEU A 440 -14.53 9.08 14.20
C LEU A 440 -15.93 9.32 14.76
N ALA A 441 -16.03 9.97 15.93
CA ALA A 441 -17.23 9.95 16.77
C ALA A 441 -18.54 10.39 16.10
N HIS A 442 -18.46 11.11 14.97
CA HIS A 442 -19.64 11.59 14.24
C HIS A 442 -19.73 11.03 12.83
N ARG A 443 -18.70 10.37 12.30
CA ARG A 443 -18.66 9.87 10.91
C ARG A 443 -19.30 8.48 10.74
N VAL A 444 -19.30 7.68 11.81
CA VAL A 444 -19.99 6.37 11.84
C VAL A 444 -21.49 6.52 11.63
N HIS A 445 -22.09 7.59 12.17
CA HIS A 445 -23.51 7.94 11.98
C HIS A 445 -23.87 8.25 10.51
N TYR A 446 -22.88 8.53 9.66
CA TYR A 446 -23.05 8.82 8.23
C TYR A 446 -22.53 7.69 7.32
N GLY A 447 -22.26 6.50 7.87
CA GLY A 447 -21.87 5.31 7.11
C GLY A 447 -20.44 5.33 6.57
N ILE A 448 -19.53 6.11 7.17
CA ILE A 448 -18.12 6.12 6.81
C ILE A 448 -17.39 5.08 7.67
N ASP A 449 -16.66 4.17 7.04
CA ASP A 449 -15.87 3.15 7.74
C ASP A 449 -14.73 3.84 8.54
N PRO A 450 -14.62 3.58 9.85
CA PRO A 450 -13.52 4.08 10.66
C PRO A 450 -12.14 3.50 10.30
N HIS A 451 -12.09 2.48 9.45
CA HIS A 451 -10.86 1.82 9.03
C HIS A 451 -10.59 2.02 7.53
N LEU A 452 -9.34 2.35 7.18
CA LEU A 452 -8.90 2.44 5.80
C LEU A 452 -8.13 1.18 5.40
N GLU A 453 -8.66 0.41 4.47
CA GLU A 453 -7.98 -0.78 3.95
C GLU A 453 -6.76 -0.41 3.10
N ILE A 454 -5.66 -1.14 3.31
CA ILE A 454 -4.36 -0.90 2.65
C ILE A 454 -3.89 -2.07 1.79
N CYS A 455 -4.60 -3.20 1.79
CA CYS A 455 -4.26 -4.37 0.99
C CYS A 455 -5.49 -5.07 0.40
N LYS A 456 -5.27 -5.93 -0.60
CA LYS A 456 -6.29 -6.89 -1.04
C LYS A 456 -6.48 -7.95 0.06
N PRO A 457 -7.71 -8.38 0.35
CA PRO A 457 -7.96 -9.38 1.38
C PRO A 457 -7.41 -10.75 0.96
N LEU A 458 -6.79 -11.46 1.92
CA LEU A 458 -6.45 -12.87 1.82
C LEU A 458 -7.69 -13.69 2.13
N LYS A 459 -8.07 -14.58 1.21
CA LYS A 459 -9.22 -15.48 1.38
C LYS A 459 -8.76 -16.79 1.99
N LEU A 460 -9.34 -17.16 3.13
CA LEU A 460 -9.08 -18.42 3.81
C LEU A 460 -10.39 -19.22 3.94
N TYR A 461 -10.38 -20.46 3.49
CA TYR A 461 -11.50 -21.39 3.53
C TYR A 461 -11.45 -22.18 4.84
N VAL A 462 -12.41 -21.92 5.74
CA VAL A 462 -12.39 -22.42 7.11
C VAL A 462 -13.67 -23.17 7.47
N ALA A 463 -13.56 -24.12 8.39
CA ALA A 463 -14.66 -24.94 8.86
C ALA A 463 -14.62 -25.10 10.40
N PRO A 464 -15.31 -24.23 11.16
CA PRO A 464 -15.48 -24.39 12.60
C PRO A 464 -16.40 -25.59 12.89
N LYS A 465 -15.84 -26.65 13.46
CA LYS A 465 -16.55 -27.90 13.78
C LYS A 465 -16.85 -28.03 15.27
N PRO A 466 -17.97 -28.65 15.65
CA PRO A 466 -18.31 -28.83 17.05
C PRO A 466 -17.25 -29.68 17.78
N VAL A 467 -17.11 -29.46 19.09
CA VAL A 467 -16.30 -30.34 19.95
C VAL A 467 -16.88 -31.74 19.85
N LYS A 468 -16.09 -32.71 19.37
CA LYS A 468 -16.44 -34.12 19.47
C LYS A 468 -16.39 -34.50 20.95
N ARG A 469 -17.53 -34.46 21.64
CA ARG A 469 -17.67 -35.12 22.94
C ARG A 469 -17.56 -36.62 22.66
N GLY A 470 -16.48 -37.24 23.12
CA GLY A 470 -16.32 -38.69 23.06
C GLY A 470 -17.51 -39.33 23.76
N ILE A 471 -18.17 -40.26 23.07
CA ILE A 471 -19.04 -41.26 23.70
C ILE A 471 -18.13 -42.38 24.18
#